data_AF-A0A1A8BBQ8-F1
#
_entry.id   AF-A0A1A8BBQ8-F1
#
_cell.length_a   1.000
_cell.length_b   1.000
_cell.length_c   1.000
_cell.angle_alpha   90.00
_cell.angle_beta   90.00
_cell.angle_gamma   90.00
#
_symmetry.space_group_name_H-M   'P 1'
#
loop_
_entity.id
_entity.type
_entity.pdbx_description
1 polymer ?
#
loop_
_entity_poly.entity_id
_entity_poly.type
_entity_poly.pdbx_seq_one_letter_code
_entity_poly.pdbx_strand_id
1 'polypeptide(L)'
;KVTQSWADDILAIAYNPARNNSCRQVFLDKIYVRISLQTNKDGKIPVKNIYKMFPADKKRVESALAAAHLPKGKYDTIKHDVFTETAFRTFLTNLCPRPEIYEIFTNYSTKPNMTKENFTKFLNEKQRDSRLNEE
;
A
#
# COMPACT_ATOMS: atom_id res chain seq x y z
N LYS A 1 -17.97 13.31 30.18
CA LYS A 1 -17.50 14.11 29.01
C LYS A 1 -16.55 13.32 28.12
N VAL A 2 -15.48 12.70 28.65
CA VAL A 2 -14.55 11.84 27.87
C VAL A 2 -15.26 10.74 27.07
N THR A 3 -16.17 9.97 27.70
CA THR A 3 -16.90 8.88 27.03
C THR A 3 -17.72 9.36 25.83
N GLN A 4 -18.37 10.52 25.94
CA GLN A 4 -19.16 11.07 24.85
C GLN A 4 -18.26 11.50 23.69
N SER A 5 -17.17 12.22 23.98
CA SER A 5 -16.22 12.63 22.95
C SER A 5 -15.63 11.44 22.19
N TRP A 6 -15.25 10.37 22.90
CA TRP A 6 -14.79 9.13 22.27
C TRP A 6 -15.85 8.49 21.38
N ALA A 7 -17.10 8.43 21.84
CA ALA A 7 -18.20 7.88 21.06
C ALA A 7 -18.42 8.68 19.77
N ASP A 8 -18.46 10.00 19.87
CA ASP A 8 -18.67 10.90 18.74
C ASP A 8 -17.51 10.79 17.73
N ASP A 9 -16.26 10.81 18.19
CA ASP A 9 -15.07 10.75 17.32
C ASP A 9 -14.94 9.40 16.60
N ILE A 10 -15.20 8.29 17.31
CA ILE A 10 -15.16 6.95 16.70
C ILE A 10 -16.24 6.81 15.62
N LEU A 11 -17.46 7.28 15.89
CA LEU A 11 -18.56 7.24 14.93
C LEU A 11 -18.25 8.09 13.69
N ALA A 12 -17.70 9.29 13.88
CA ALA A 12 -17.29 10.17 12.80
C ALA A 12 -16.26 9.51 11.88
N ILE A 13 -15.30 8.75 12.44
CA ILE A 13 -14.30 8.01 11.65
C ILE A 13 -14.93 6.79 10.96
N ALA A 14 -15.75 6.02 11.67
CA ALA A 14 -16.33 4.76 11.17
C ALA A 14 -17.29 4.99 10.00
N TYR A 15 -18.07 6.07 10.04
CA TYR A 15 -19.07 6.40 9.02
C TYR A 15 -18.59 7.44 8.00
N ASN A 16 -17.30 7.78 7.96
CA ASN A 16 -16.76 8.75 7.01
C ASN A 16 -16.81 8.22 5.57
N PRO A 17 -17.62 8.83 4.66
CA PRO A 17 -17.76 8.34 3.28
C PRO A 17 -16.47 8.45 2.47
N ALA A 18 -15.67 9.51 2.69
CA ALA A 18 -14.40 9.69 1.99
C ALA A 18 -13.38 8.60 2.39
N ARG A 19 -13.37 8.19 3.67
CA ARG A 19 -12.51 7.10 4.14
C ARG A 19 -12.93 5.76 3.52
N ASN A 20 -14.22 5.51 3.41
CA ASN A 20 -14.76 4.28 2.84
C ASN A 20 -14.51 4.17 1.33
N ASN A 21 -14.41 5.30 0.62
CA ASN A 21 -14.17 5.38 -0.82
C ASN A 21 -12.76 5.86 -1.18
N SER A 22 -11.80 5.68 -0.27
CA SER A 22 -10.40 6.08 -0.51
C SER A 22 -9.78 5.35 -1.71
N CYS A 23 -8.71 5.90 -2.28
CA CYS A 23 -7.96 5.23 -3.33
C CYS A 23 -7.20 4.00 -2.82
N ARG A 24 -6.74 3.15 -3.74
CA ARG A 24 -5.99 1.92 -3.43
C ARG A 24 -4.78 2.16 -2.51
N GLN A 25 -4.06 3.28 -2.69
CA GLN A 25 -2.88 3.60 -1.90
C GLN A 25 -3.21 3.71 -0.40
N VAL A 26 -4.31 4.38 -0.04
CA VAL A 26 -4.72 4.54 1.37
C VAL A 26 -5.00 3.19 2.04
N PHE A 27 -5.57 2.23 1.30
CA PHE A 27 -5.79 0.88 1.83
C PHE A 27 -4.48 0.10 2.03
N LEU A 28 -3.47 0.32 1.18
CA LEU A 28 -2.13 -0.24 1.37
C LEU A 28 -1.44 0.40 2.59
N ASP A 29 -1.57 1.72 2.76
CA ASP A 29 -1.02 2.43 3.92
C ASP A 29 -1.70 1.99 5.22
N LYS A 30 -3.02 1.69 5.18
CA LYS A 30 -3.72 1.08 6.31
C LYS A 30 -3.15 -0.28 6.70
N ILE A 31 -2.72 -1.09 5.73
CA ILE A 31 -2.04 -2.37 6.00
C ILE A 31 -0.67 -2.11 6.64
N TYR A 32 0.11 -1.19 6.09
CA TYR A 32 1.39 -0.77 6.65
C TYR A 32 1.26 -0.35 8.11
N VAL A 33 0.39 0.62 8.41
CA VAL A 33 0.14 1.13 9.76
C VAL A 33 -0.30 0.03 10.70
N ARG A 34 -1.21 -0.86 10.25
CA ARG A 34 -1.65 -1.99 11.08
C ARG A 34 -0.51 -2.93 11.45
N ILE A 35 0.37 -3.26 10.51
CA ILE A 35 1.53 -4.11 10.78
C ILE A 35 2.48 -3.40 11.74
N SER A 36 2.75 -2.12 11.51
CA SER A 36 3.64 -1.29 12.34
C SER A 36 3.15 -1.19 13.80
N LEU A 37 1.85 -1.00 14.02
CA LEU A 37 1.28 -0.87 15.38
C LEU A 37 1.20 -2.20 16.15
N GLN A 38 1.25 -3.35 15.47
CA GLN A 38 1.11 -4.67 16.10
C GLN A 38 2.45 -5.23 16.54
N THR A 39 3.02 -4.65 17.60
CA THR A 39 4.32 -5.03 18.17
C THR A 39 4.22 -6.12 19.24
N ASN A 40 5.34 -6.74 19.57
CA ASN A 40 5.50 -7.54 20.78
C ASN A 40 5.74 -6.65 22.03
N LYS A 41 5.99 -7.27 23.19
CA LYS A 41 6.27 -6.58 24.45
C LYS A 41 7.54 -5.71 24.41
N ASP A 42 8.47 -6.02 23.51
CA ASP A 42 9.72 -5.28 23.31
C ASP A 42 9.58 -4.15 22.27
N GLY A 43 8.35 -3.87 21.81
CA GLY A 43 8.10 -2.84 20.79
C GLY A 43 8.60 -3.19 19.39
N LYS A 44 8.87 -4.48 19.09
CA LYS A 44 9.30 -4.93 17.76
C LYS A 44 8.14 -5.59 17.00
N ILE A 45 8.13 -5.43 15.68
CA ILE A 45 7.12 -5.98 14.78
C ILE A 45 7.40 -7.47 14.54
N PRO A 46 6.52 -8.41 14.94
CA PRO A 46 6.72 -9.83 14.69
C PRO A 46 6.49 -10.18 13.21
N VAL A 47 7.45 -10.86 12.58
CA VAL A 47 7.34 -11.25 11.15
C VAL A 47 6.12 -12.14 10.89
N LYS A 48 5.73 -12.98 11.86
CA LYS A 48 4.49 -13.78 11.80
C LYS A 48 3.23 -12.95 11.48
N ASN A 49 3.18 -11.67 11.83
CA ASN A 49 2.03 -10.81 11.55
C ASN A 49 1.95 -10.46 10.05
N ILE A 50 3.09 -10.32 9.37
CA ILE A 50 3.15 -10.12 7.92
C ILE A 50 2.63 -11.36 7.19
N TYR A 51 3.07 -12.56 7.59
CA TYR A 51 2.56 -13.82 7.03
C TYR A 51 1.05 -14.02 7.26
N LYS A 52 0.51 -13.55 8.39
CA LYS A 52 -0.95 -13.57 8.63
C LYS A 52 -1.71 -12.56 7.75
N MET A 53 -1.11 -11.41 7.47
CA MET A 53 -1.70 -10.39 6.60
C MET A 53 -1.74 -10.83 5.13
N PHE A 54 -0.74 -11.59 4.69
CA PHE A 54 -0.60 -12.09 3.32
C PHE A 54 -0.56 -13.63 3.29
N PRO A 55 -1.68 -14.31 3.59
CA PRO A 55 -1.69 -15.77 3.81
C PRO A 55 -1.64 -16.60 2.52
N ALA A 56 -1.80 -15.97 1.35
CA ALA A 56 -2.04 -16.66 0.08
C ALA A 56 -0.84 -17.51 -0.39
N ASP A 57 0.39 -16.98 -0.30
CA ASP A 57 1.59 -17.66 -0.74
C ASP A 57 2.76 -17.31 0.18
N LYS A 58 3.07 -18.23 1.11
CA LYS A 58 4.12 -18.05 2.09
C LYS A 58 5.50 -17.92 1.44
N LYS A 59 5.81 -18.69 0.39
CA LYS A 59 7.13 -18.64 -0.26
C LYS A 59 7.32 -17.29 -0.93
N ARG A 60 6.27 -16.76 -1.56
CA ARG A 60 6.30 -15.42 -2.16
C ARG A 60 6.49 -14.32 -1.13
N VAL A 61 5.82 -14.40 0.02
CA VAL A 61 6.04 -13.46 1.13
C VAL A 61 7.49 -13.52 1.62
N GLU A 62 8.07 -14.72 1.78
CA GLU A 62 9.45 -14.89 2.21
C GLU A 62 10.45 -14.26 1.22
N SER A 63 10.27 -14.50 -0.08
CA SER A 63 11.10 -13.89 -1.13
C SER A 63 10.96 -12.37 -1.17
N ALA A 64 9.73 -11.84 -1.02
CA ALA A 64 9.48 -10.41 -1.01
C ALA A 64 10.09 -9.71 0.21
N LEU A 65 10.05 -10.34 1.39
CA LEU A 65 10.73 -9.84 2.59
C LEU A 65 12.25 -9.79 2.38
N ALA A 66 12.83 -10.84 1.79
CA ALA A 66 14.25 -10.88 1.48
C ALA A 66 14.66 -9.76 0.50
N ALA A 67 13.86 -9.53 -0.55
CA ALA A 67 14.11 -8.46 -1.53
C ALA A 67 13.99 -7.05 -0.93
N ALA A 68 13.19 -6.89 0.12
CA ALA A 68 13.10 -5.65 0.89
C ALA A 68 14.15 -5.53 2.01
N HIS A 69 15.10 -6.47 2.09
CA HIS A 69 16.10 -6.58 3.17
C HIS A 69 15.48 -6.65 4.57
N LEU A 70 14.29 -7.26 4.68
CA LEU A 70 13.59 -7.47 5.93
C LEU A 70 13.81 -8.89 6.48
N PRO A 71 13.79 -9.07 7.81
CA PRO A 71 13.75 -10.39 8.44
C PRO A 71 12.57 -11.23 7.92
N LYS A 72 12.82 -12.52 7.69
CA LYS A 72 11.86 -13.43 7.04
C LYS A 72 11.58 -14.71 7.82
N GLY A 73 12.34 -15.00 8.86
CA GLY A 73 12.12 -16.13 9.74
C GLY A 73 10.79 -15.99 10.48
N LYS A 74 10.08 -17.11 10.64
CA LYS A 74 8.74 -17.14 11.26
C LYS A 74 8.71 -16.51 12.67
N TYR A 75 9.80 -16.63 13.42
CA TYR A 75 9.94 -16.14 14.79
C TYR A 75 10.78 -14.86 14.88
N ASP A 76 11.20 -14.31 13.74
CA ASP A 76 11.98 -13.08 13.70
C ASP A 76 11.11 -11.87 14.05
N THR A 77 11.79 -10.78 14.38
CA THR A 77 11.17 -9.48 14.66
C THR A 77 11.88 -8.38 13.88
N ILE A 78 11.15 -7.33 13.54
CA ILE A 78 11.63 -6.16 12.81
C ILE A 78 11.57 -4.95 13.74
N LYS A 79 12.61 -4.13 13.77
CA LYS A 79 12.58 -2.84 14.48
C LYS A 79 11.77 -1.81 13.69
N HIS A 80 11.17 -0.84 14.37
CA HIS A 80 10.32 0.18 13.75
C HIS A 80 11.07 1.04 12.71
N ASP A 81 12.31 1.42 13.00
CA ASP A 81 13.18 2.19 12.12
C ASP A 81 13.58 1.44 10.84
N VAL A 82 13.53 0.10 10.87
CA VAL A 82 13.80 -0.75 9.71
C VAL A 82 12.54 -0.93 8.85
N PHE A 83 11.35 -1.04 9.45
CA PHE A 83 10.09 -1.20 8.73
C PHE A 83 9.52 0.15 8.23
N THR A 84 10.25 0.78 7.31
CA THR A 84 9.86 2.06 6.69
C THR A 84 8.82 1.88 5.59
N GLU A 85 8.12 2.96 5.21
CA GLU A 85 7.21 2.95 4.05
C GLU A 85 7.94 2.51 2.77
N THR A 86 9.18 2.94 2.57
CA THR A 86 10.01 2.55 1.42
C THR A 86 10.25 1.05 1.42
N ALA A 87 10.63 0.46 2.56
CA ALA A 87 10.82 -0.99 2.67
C ALA A 87 9.50 -1.75 2.41
N PHE A 88 8.38 -1.23 2.90
CA PHE A 88 7.06 -1.81 2.65
C PHE A 88 6.64 -1.72 1.17
N ARG A 89 6.93 -0.61 0.48
CA ARG A 89 6.71 -0.47 -0.97
C ARG A 89 7.57 -1.47 -1.75
N THR A 90 8.85 -1.62 -1.43
CA THR A 90 9.72 -2.63 -2.04
C THR A 90 9.19 -4.03 -1.80
N PHE A 91 8.73 -4.34 -0.57
CA PHE A 91 8.07 -5.61 -0.27
C PHE A 91 6.85 -5.84 -1.15
N LEU A 92 5.94 -4.87 -1.28
CA LEU A 92 4.73 -5.02 -2.11
C LEU A 92 5.03 -5.21 -3.60
N THR A 93 5.99 -4.46 -4.16
CA THR A 93 6.39 -4.59 -5.56
C THR A 93 6.95 -5.98 -5.87
N ASN A 94 7.67 -6.59 -4.92
CA ASN A 94 8.18 -7.96 -5.06
C ASN A 94 7.13 -9.03 -4.73
N LEU A 95 6.20 -8.74 -3.81
CA LEU A 95 5.11 -9.65 -3.44
C LEU A 95 4.10 -9.79 -4.58
N CYS A 96 3.81 -8.68 -5.26
CA CYS A 96 2.82 -8.61 -6.33
C CYS A 96 3.36 -7.76 -7.47
N PRO A 97 4.24 -8.34 -8.32
CA PRO A 97 4.69 -7.67 -9.53
C PRO A 97 3.50 -7.30 -10.41
N ARG A 98 3.58 -6.13 -11.05
CA ARG A 98 2.51 -5.55 -11.87
C ARG A 98 2.95 -5.35 -13.33
N PRO A 99 3.17 -6.42 -14.10
CA PRO A 99 3.64 -6.33 -15.49
C PRO A 99 2.71 -5.49 -16.38
N GLU A 100 1.40 -5.48 -16.10
CA GLU A 100 0.41 -4.70 -16.85
C GLU A 100 0.60 -3.19 -16.72
N ILE A 101 1.24 -2.70 -15.64
CA ILE A 101 1.58 -1.28 -15.52
C ILE A 101 2.63 -0.89 -16.56
N TYR A 102 3.58 -1.80 -16.85
CA TYR A 102 4.58 -1.56 -17.89
C TYR A 102 3.94 -1.53 -19.27
N GLU A 103 2.96 -2.39 -19.55
CA GLU A 103 2.23 -2.39 -20.81
C GLU A 103 1.49 -1.06 -21.05
N ILE A 104 0.78 -0.57 -20.03
CA ILE A 104 0.13 0.76 -20.07
C ILE A 104 1.16 1.84 -20.36
N PHE A 105 2.30 1.80 -19.66
CA PHE A 105 3.37 2.78 -19.84
C PHE A 105 3.94 2.77 -21.27
N THR A 106 4.20 1.59 -21.84
CA THR A 106 4.77 1.44 -23.19
C THR A 106 3.83 1.91 -24.30
N ASN A 107 2.52 1.92 -24.08
CA ASN A 107 1.55 2.47 -25.03
C ASN A 107 1.64 4.00 -25.16
N TYR A 108 2.23 4.68 -24.17
CA TYR A 108 2.31 6.15 -24.11
C TYR A 108 3.75 6.67 -24.15
N SER A 109 4.76 5.84 -23.90
CA SER A 109 6.16 6.23 -23.96
C SER A 109 7.06 5.10 -24.45
N THR A 110 7.96 5.42 -25.38
CA THR A 110 9.07 4.56 -25.80
C THR A 110 10.34 4.80 -24.99
N LYS A 111 10.32 5.81 -24.10
CA LYS A 111 11.41 6.16 -23.19
C LYS A 111 11.14 5.59 -21.81
N PRO A 112 12.17 5.37 -20.96
CA PRO A 112 11.98 4.87 -19.59
C PRO A 112 11.24 5.84 -18.66
N ASN A 113 10.96 7.07 -19.11
CA ASN A 113 10.17 8.07 -18.42
C ASN A 113 8.94 8.49 -19.24
N MET A 114 7.92 9.04 -18.57
CA MET A 114 6.75 9.63 -19.21
C MET A 114 6.85 11.14 -19.11
N THR A 115 6.72 11.84 -20.24
CA THR A 115 6.67 13.31 -20.23
C THR A 115 5.33 13.80 -19.71
N LYS A 116 5.25 15.08 -19.34
CA LYS A 116 4.00 15.71 -18.93
C LYS A 116 2.93 15.60 -20.02
N GLU A 117 3.32 15.78 -21.29
CA GLU A 117 2.40 15.67 -22.43
C GLU A 117 1.82 14.26 -22.54
N ASN A 118 2.66 13.22 -22.49
CA ASN A 118 2.21 11.83 -22.62
C ASN A 118 1.30 11.43 -21.46
N PHE A 119 1.62 11.86 -20.23
CA PHE A 119 0.78 11.58 -19.07
C PHE A 119 -0.56 12.32 -19.14
N THR A 120 -0.57 13.57 -19.58
CA THR A 120 -1.81 14.35 -19.77
C THR A 120 -2.69 13.70 -20.83
N LYS A 121 -2.11 13.23 -21.93
CA LYS A 121 -2.82 12.47 -22.97
C LYS A 121 -3.47 11.21 -22.40
N PHE A 122 -2.74 10.42 -21.59
CA PHE A 122 -3.30 9.25 -20.93
C PHE A 122 -4.50 9.58 -20.03
N LEU A 123 -4.40 10.65 -19.24
CA LEU A 123 -5.50 11.09 -18.36
C LEU A 123 -6.75 11.45 -19.17
N ASN A 124 -6.59 12.26 -20.22
CA ASN A 124 -7.71 12.76 -21.02
C ASN A 124 -8.36 11.67 -21.88
N GLU A 125 -7.59 10.76 -22.47
CA GLU A 125 -8.12 9.77 -23.40
C GLU A 125 -8.60 8.47 -22.74
N LYS A 126 -8.03 8.08 -21.58
CA LYS A 126 -8.30 6.77 -20.97
C LYS A 126 -8.93 6.83 -19.59
N GLN A 127 -8.72 7.92 -18.84
CA GLN A 127 -9.22 8.02 -17.46
C GLN A 127 -10.43 8.94 -17.36
N ARG A 128 -10.59 9.89 -18.30
CA ARG A 128 -11.73 10.79 -18.34
C ARG A 128 -12.95 10.12 -18.98
N ASP A 129 -14.11 10.26 -18.35
CA ASP A 129 -15.38 9.88 -18.96
C ASP A 129 -15.69 10.82 -20.14
N SER A 130 -15.85 10.25 -21.33
CA SER A 130 -16.07 11.02 -22.57
C SER A 130 -17.40 11.77 -22.61
N ARG A 131 -18.32 11.48 -21.68
CA ARG A 131 -19.62 12.15 -21.57
C ARG A 131 -19.57 13.45 -20.77
N LEU A 132 -18.47 13.73 -20.06
CA LEU A 132 -18.31 14.95 -19.29
C LEU A 132 -17.99 16.13 -20.22
N ASN A 133 -18.59 17.31 -19.99
CA ASN A 133 -18.31 18.53 -20.75
C ASN A 133 -16.87 19.01 -20.55
N GLU A 134 -16.22 19.49 -21.61
CA GLU A 134 -14.81 19.92 -21.62
C GLU A 134 -14.57 21.36 -21.13
N GLU A 135 -15.58 22.01 -20.53
CA GLU A 135 -15.56 23.44 -20.12
C GLU A 135 -14.21 23.93 -19.56
#